data_AF-A0A174A263-F1
#
_entry.id   AF-A0A174A263-F1
#
_cell.length_a   1.000
_cell.length_b   1.000
_cell.length_c   1.000
_cell.angle_alpha   90.00
_cell.angle_beta   90.00
_cell.angle_gamma   90.00
#
_symmetry.space_group_name_H-M   'P 1'
#
loop_
_entity.id
_entity.type
_entity.pdbx_description
1 polymer ?
#
loop_
_entity_poly.entity_id
_entity_poly.type
_entity_poly.pdbx_seq_one_letter_code
_entity_poly.pdbx_strand_id
1 'polypeptide(L)'
;MPNGLCEKGTQEAAAVYYEHILLYPYQMYIHWSPSDQGNILFNDKRFVSLLYRWHNDEFTEYNKVSDAGSYIKDSIYDFIDDSRKVVIVVDCENSDPYKLSATLRRLNSTYTEKITSIILFDDIHTASAWSSLEKFTSVSVEHILIERIKQNKSLVDIRLTARACQEYYENNVDSFIIVSSDSDYWGLISSLPKAQFLVMIEHNKCGPDMKAALANSGIFYCYLDDFYSGDSEELKTNALLQEMRDYMEKAVQLNAIDMLNDALRSTRIEMTSAERQQFYDKYIKTLQLSINDDGKVSLVIKVK
;
A
#
# COMPACT_ATOMS: atom_id res chain seq x y z
N MET A 1 -26.72 23.02 12.84
CA MET A 1 -27.94 22.87 13.66
C MET A 1 -29.12 22.64 12.71
N PRO A 2 -29.94 21.59 12.89
CA PRO A 2 -31.12 21.34 12.08
C PRO A 2 -32.05 22.55 12.13
N ASN A 3 -32.52 23.01 10.97
CA ASN A 3 -33.44 24.15 10.90
C ASN A 3 -32.93 25.41 11.61
N GLY A 4 -31.61 25.58 11.78
CA GLY A 4 -31.01 26.70 12.53
C GLY A 4 -31.18 28.08 11.88
N LEU A 5 -31.82 28.15 10.71
CA LEU A 5 -32.21 29.40 10.06
C LEU A 5 -33.60 29.91 10.51
N CYS A 6 -34.32 29.15 11.33
CA CYS A 6 -35.57 29.60 11.94
C CYS A 6 -35.50 29.55 13.47
N GLU A 7 -36.23 30.46 14.10
CA GLU A 7 -36.28 30.60 15.56
C GLU A 7 -36.74 29.29 16.23
N LYS A 8 -37.79 28.68 15.68
CA LYS A 8 -38.35 27.41 16.18
C LYS A 8 -37.32 26.28 16.18
N GLY A 9 -36.58 26.09 15.08
CA GLY A 9 -35.56 25.04 14.99
C GLY A 9 -34.40 25.27 15.95
N THR A 10 -34.05 26.54 16.19
CA THR A 10 -33.01 26.91 17.16
C THR A 10 -33.46 26.62 18.60
N GLN A 11 -34.72 26.95 18.94
CA GLN A 11 -35.30 26.66 20.26
C GLN A 11 -35.37 25.15 20.54
N GLU A 12 -35.81 24.36 19.55
CA GLU A 12 -35.87 22.90 19.65
C GLU A 12 -34.50 22.28 19.90
N ALA A 13 -33.48 22.68 19.12
CA ALA A 13 -32.13 22.19 19.28
C ALA A 13 -31.47 22.65 20.60
N ALA A 14 -31.77 23.87 21.06
CA ALA A 14 -31.31 24.36 22.36
C ALA A 14 -31.91 23.57 23.53
N ALA A 15 -33.21 23.24 23.47
CA ALA A 15 -33.87 22.42 24.49
C ALA A 15 -33.20 21.05 24.64
N VAL A 16 -32.96 20.36 23.52
CA VAL A 16 -32.25 19.05 23.51
C VAL A 16 -30.84 19.19 24.08
N TYR A 17 -30.11 20.24 23.68
CA TYR A 17 -28.76 20.49 24.17
C TYR A 17 -28.69 20.72 25.68
N TYR A 18 -29.53 21.61 26.23
CA TYR A 18 -29.51 21.93 27.66
C TYR A 18 -29.99 20.75 28.52
N GLU A 19 -30.93 19.95 28.03
CA GLU A 19 -31.37 18.73 28.70
C GLU A 19 -30.24 17.69 28.81
N HIS A 20 -29.38 17.61 27.79
CA HIS A 20 -28.34 16.59 27.67
C HIS A 20 -26.91 17.14 27.79
N ILE A 21 -26.71 18.33 28.35
CA ILE A 21 -25.43 19.06 28.32
C ILE A 21 -24.23 18.25 28.81
N LEU A 22 -24.44 17.35 29.77
CA LEU A 22 -23.40 16.47 30.33
C LEU A 22 -22.93 15.38 29.35
N LEU A 23 -23.73 15.06 28.33
CA LEU A 23 -23.38 14.09 27.29
C LEU A 23 -22.55 14.72 26.17
N TYR A 24 -22.47 16.05 26.11
CA TYR A 24 -21.69 16.76 25.09
C TYR A 24 -20.22 16.89 25.52
N PRO A 25 -19.26 16.45 24.70
CA PRO A 25 -17.84 16.66 24.96
C PRO A 25 -17.53 18.14 25.18
N TYR A 26 -16.87 18.43 26.30
CA TYR A 26 -16.53 19.80 26.69
C TYR A 26 -17.73 20.76 26.77
N GLN A 27 -18.96 20.22 26.90
CA GLN A 27 -20.21 20.99 26.86
C GLN A 27 -20.35 21.83 25.58
N MET A 28 -19.78 21.37 24.46
CA MET A 28 -19.88 22.04 23.18
C MET A 28 -21.02 21.45 22.35
N TYR A 29 -21.87 22.30 21.76
CA TYR A 29 -22.94 21.84 20.90
C TYR A 29 -22.37 21.09 19.68
N ILE A 30 -22.80 19.84 19.52
CA ILE A 30 -22.58 19.01 18.34
C ILE A 30 -23.94 18.61 17.80
N HIS A 31 -24.12 18.63 16.48
CA HIS A 31 -25.38 18.11 15.95
C HIS A 31 -25.34 16.57 15.92
N TRP A 32 -25.97 15.94 16.91
CA TRP A 32 -26.09 14.48 17.05
C TRP A 32 -27.30 14.10 17.91
N SER A 33 -27.63 12.81 17.99
CA SER A 33 -28.61 12.26 18.93
C SER A 33 -27.92 11.94 20.27
N PRO A 34 -28.13 12.75 21.33
CA PRO A 34 -27.38 12.59 22.57
C PRO A 34 -27.64 11.21 23.19
N SER A 35 -26.56 10.52 23.52
CA SER A 35 -26.59 9.27 24.28
C SER A 35 -25.31 9.14 25.10
N ASP A 36 -25.36 8.39 26.20
CA ASP A 36 -24.16 8.17 27.00
C ASP A 36 -23.17 7.25 26.27
N GLN A 37 -22.17 7.88 25.65
CA GLN A 37 -21.08 7.24 24.91
C GLN A 37 -19.71 7.62 25.51
N GLY A 38 -19.67 8.19 26.72
CA GLY A 38 -18.47 8.80 27.29
C GLY A 38 -17.89 9.93 26.41
N ASN A 39 -16.56 10.13 26.45
CA ASN A 39 -15.91 11.14 25.62
C ASN A 39 -15.82 10.67 24.14
N ILE A 40 -16.78 11.07 23.31
CA ILE A 40 -16.79 10.72 21.88
C ILE A 40 -15.63 11.33 21.07
N LEU A 41 -14.97 12.38 21.59
CA LEU A 41 -13.81 13.04 20.96
C LEU A 41 -12.47 12.55 21.55
N PHE A 42 -12.44 11.38 22.19
CA PHE A 42 -11.22 10.83 22.77
C PHE A 42 -10.12 10.56 21.71
N ASN A 43 -10.51 10.02 20.55
CA ASN A 43 -9.64 9.86 19.38
C ASN A 43 -10.49 9.65 18.11
N ASP A 44 -9.84 9.75 16.95
CA ASP A 44 -10.49 9.63 15.63
C ASP A 44 -11.17 8.27 15.46
N LYS A 45 -10.51 7.18 15.84
CA LYS A 45 -11.08 5.82 15.81
C LYS A 45 -12.41 5.76 16.55
N ARG A 46 -12.49 6.28 17.78
CA ARG A 46 -13.71 6.26 18.59
C ARG A 46 -14.81 7.09 17.94
N PHE A 47 -14.47 8.31 17.51
CA PHE A 47 -15.44 9.22 16.93
C PHE A 47 -16.05 8.64 15.64
N VAL A 48 -15.22 8.21 14.69
CA VAL A 48 -15.67 7.66 13.40
C VAL A 48 -16.45 6.35 13.58
N SER A 49 -16.01 5.48 14.50
CA SER A 49 -16.76 4.25 14.80
C SER A 49 -18.16 4.50 15.35
N LEU A 50 -18.32 5.56 16.15
CA LEU A 50 -19.63 5.94 16.67
C LEU A 50 -20.48 6.61 15.60
N LEU A 51 -19.86 7.48 14.78
CA LEU A 51 -20.52 8.13 13.66
C LEU A 51 -21.18 7.11 12.71
N TYR A 52 -20.44 6.10 12.26
CA TYR A 52 -20.98 5.06 11.39
C TYR A 52 -22.12 4.29 12.07
N ARG A 53 -21.94 3.90 13.34
CA ARG A 53 -22.98 3.19 14.11
C ARG A 53 -24.26 4.00 14.27
N TRP A 54 -24.17 5.32 14.47
CA TRP A 54 -25.35 6.20 14.52
C TRP A 54 -26.12 6.25 13.19
N HIS A 55 -25.48 5.85 12.09
CA HIS A 55 -26.06 5.76 10.76
C HIS A 55 -26.37 4.31 10.33
N ASN A 56 -26.42 3.37 11.27
CA ASN A 56 -26.62 1.93 11.01
C ASN A 56 -25.57 1.34 10.07
N ASP A 57 -24.34 1.82 10.17
CA ASP A 57 -23.20 1.36 9.39
C ASP A 57 -22.03 0.98 10.31
N GLU A 58 -21.02 0.31 9.76
CA GLU A 58 -19.80 -0.07 10.46
C GLU A 58 -18.58 0.53 9.76
N PHE A 59 -17.78 1.26 10.53
CA PHE A 59 -16.48 1.71 10.04
C PHE A 59 -15.49 0.55 10.09
N THR A 60 -14.93 0.17 8.94
CA THR A 60 -14.01 -0.97 8.82
C THR A 60 -12.56 -0.57 8.53
N GLU A 61 -12.30 0.68 8.14
CA GLU A 61 -10.99 1.16 7.71
C GLU A 61 -10.16 1.77 8.85
N TYR A 62 -9.99 1.03 9.94
CA TYR A 62 -9.34 1.50 11.18
C TYR A 62 -7.91 2.01 10.98
N ASN A 63 -7.16 1.47 10.02
CA ASN A 63 -5.83 1.95 9.64
C ASN A 63 -5.79 3.37 9.06
N LYS A 64 -6.93 3.95 8.66
CA LYS A 64 -7.01 5.35 8.21
C LYS A 64 -7.11 6.35 9.35
N VAL A 65 -7.33 5.89 10.58
CA VAL A 65 -7.62 6.76 11.74
C VAL A 65 -6.91 6.31 13.02
N SER A 66 -6.13 5.24 12.95
CA SER A 66 -5.31 4.74 14.05
C SER A 66 -4.04 4.08 13.54
N ASP A 67 -3.00 4.16 14.36
CA ASP A 67 -1.72 3.50 14.14
C ASP A 67 -1.55 2.35 15.14
N ALA A 68 -0.57 1.49 14.88
CA ALA A 68 -0.25 0.37 15.76
C ALA A 68 0.14 0.90 17.14
N GLY A 69 -0.39 0.26 18.19
CA GLY A 69 -0.10 0.64 19.57
C GLY A 69 1.38 0.51 19.91
N SER A 70 1.83 1.26 20.93
CA SER A 70 3.24 1.25 21.36
C SER A 70 3.75 -0.15 21.65
N TYR A 71 2.97 -0.98 22.35
CA TYR A 71 3.31 -2.38 22.62
C TYR A 71 3.72 -3.18 21.37
N ILE A 72 3.01 -3.00 20.25
CA ILE A 72 3.33 -3.71 18.99
C ILE A 72 4.66 -3.21 18.44
N LYS A 73 4.86 -1.89 18.41
CA LYS A 73 6.08 -1.28 17.90
C LYS A 73 7.28 -1.63 18.75
N ASP A 74 7.14 -1.53 20.07
CA ASP A 74 8.17 -1.87 21.06
C ASP A 74 8.54 -3.36 20.93
N SER A 75 7.57 -4.26 20.76
CA SER A 75 7.86 -5.69 20.53
C SER A 75 8.64 -5.95 19.24
N ILE A 76 8.40 -5.18 18.17
CA ILE A 76 9.18 -5.25 16.92
C ILE A 76 10.59 -4.71 17.15
N TYR A 77 10.73 -3.61 17.89
CA TYR A 77 12.01 -3.00 18.20
C TYR A 77 12.86 -3.91 19.07
N ASP A 78 12.30 -4.47 20.14
CA ASP A 78 12.94 -5.44 21.03
C ASP A 78 13.43 -6.66 20.22
N PHE A 79 12.59 -7.21 19.35
CA PHE A 79 12.99 -8.30 18.45
C PHE A 79 14.20 -7.94 17.58
N ILE A 80 14.17 -6.77 16.94
CA ILE A 80 15.27 -6.30 16.09
C ILE A 80 16.53 -6.06 16.93
N ASP A 81 16.42 -5.49 18.13
CA ASP A 81 17.55 -5.18 18.99
C ASP A 81 18.21 -6.42 19.60
N ASP A 82 17.42 -7.44 19.95
CA ASP A 82 17.93 -8.73 20.43
C ASP A 82 18.58 -9.58 19.33
N SER A 83 18.24 -9.31 18.06
CA SER A 83 18.78 -10.03 16.91
C SER A 83 20.27 -9.71 16.68
N ARG A 84 21.09 -10.69 16.25
CA ARG A 84 22.43 -10.38 15.72
C ARG A 84 22.34 -9.88 14.28
N LYS A 85 21.56 -10.55 13.44
CA LYS A 85 21.39 -10.25 12.03
C LYS A 85 19.99 -10.66 11.58
N VAL A 86 19.20 -9.66 11.22
CA VAL A 86 17.79 -9.83 10.86
C VAL A 86 17.56 -9.60 9.38
N VAL A 87 16.69 -10.43 8.78
CA VAL A 87 16.16 -10.23 7.42
C VAL A 87 14.64 -10.29 7.45
N ILE A 88 14.01 -9.56 6.53
CA ILE A 88 12.58 -9.70 6.26
C ILE A 88 12.44 -10.62 5.04
N VAL A 89 11.64 -11.68 5.16
CA VAL A 89 11.25 -12.53 4.03
C VAL A 89 9.77 -12.31 3.74
N VAL A 90 9.45 -11.95 2.50
CA VAL A 90 8.10 -11.55 2.10
C VAL A 90 7.57 -12.51 1.06
N ASP A 91 6.43 -13.09 1.37
CA ASP A 91 5.61 -13.80 0.40
C ASP A 91 4.75 -12.79 -0.35
N CYS A 92 5.16 -12.45 -1.57
CA CYS A 92 4.51 -11.43 -2.38
C CYS A 92 3.13 -11.87 -2.91
N GLU A 93 2.84 -13.18 -2.97
CA GLU A 93 1.55 -13.73 -3.40
C GLU A 93 0.51 -13.55 -2.30
N ASN A 94 0.92 -13.72 -1.04
CA ASN A 94 0.01 -13.67 0.11
C ASN A 94 -0.01 -12.33 0.87
N SER A 95 0.85 -11.38 0.51
CA SER A 95 0.99 -10.10 1.23
C SER A 95 0.61 -8.88 0.38
N ASP A 96 0.19 -7.81 1.05
CA ASP A 96 -0.09 -6.52 0.41
C ASP A 96 1.13 -5.57 0.46
N PRO A 97 1.66 -5.12 -0.70
CA PRO A 97 2.83 -4.23 -0.75
C PRO A 97 2.60 -2.87 -0.10
N TYR A 98 1.36 -2.35 -0.14
CA TYR A 98 1.03 -1.06 0.44
C TYR A 98 0.95 -1.15 1.96
N LYS A 99 0.42 -2.25 2.51
CA LYS A 99 0.39 -2.47 3.97
C LYS A 99 1.78 -2.67 4.55
N LEU A 100 2.65 -3.42 3.87
CA LEU A 100 4.05 -3.54 4.28
C LEU A 100 4.79 -2.20 4.18
N SER A 101 4.59 -1.45 3.08
CA SER A 101 5.17 -0.11 2.92
C SER A 101 4.73 0.85 4.03
N ALA A 102 3.44 0.84 4.37
CA ALA A 102 2.90 1.65 5.48
C ALA A 102 3.52 1.24 6.81
N THR A 103 3.65 -0.06 7.07
CA THR A 103 4.29 -0.61 8.27
C THR A 103 5.73 -0.11 8.40
N LEU A 104 6.56 -0.30 7.36
CA LEU A 104 7.97 0.11 7.37
C LEU A 104 8.13 1.63 7.60
N ARG A 105 7.27 2.47 7.00
CA ARG A 105 7.27 3.93 7.20
C ARG A 105 6.89 4.36 8.62
N ARG A 106 6.20 3.52 9.38
CA ARG A 106 5.74 3.80 10.76
C ARG A 106 6.68 3.25 11.82
N LEU A 107 7.68 2.46 11.42
CA LEU A 107 8.75 2.01 12.28
C LEU A 107 9.86 3.07 12.34
N ASN A 108 10.53 3.14 13.49
CA ASN A 108 11.63 4.06 13.70
C ASN A 108 12.86 3.61 12.88
N SER A 109 13.40 4.54 12.08
CA SER A 109 14.50 4.27 11.16
C SER A 109 15.75 3.71 11.84
N THR A 110 16.02 4.12 13.09
CA THR A 110 17.17 3.64 13.87
C THR A 110 17.16 2.12 14.06
N TYR A 111 15.97 1.53 14.24
CA TYR A 111 15.84 0.07 14.35
C TYR A 111 15.87 -0.59 12.98
N THR A 112 15.13 -0.02 12.00
CA THR A 112 15.06 -0.63 10.66
C THR A 112 16.40 -0.65 9.94
N GLU A 113 17.33 0.26 10.25
CA GLU A 113 18.71 0.25 9.72
C GLU A 113 19.51 -1.00 10.10
N LYS A 114 19.14 -1.70 11.19
CA LYS A 114 19.76 -2.98 11.59
C LYS A 114 19.30 -4.15 10.71
N ILE A 115 18.19 -3.97 9.99
CA ILE A 115 17.68 -4.98 9.06
C ILE A 115 18.61 -5.08 7.86
N THR A 116 19.15 -6.27 7.64
CA THR A 116 20.15 -6.49 6.59
C THR A 116 19.54 -6.34 5.21
N SER A 117 18.39 -6.95 4.98
CA SER A 117 17.67 -6.91 3.71
C SER A 117 16.21 -7.31 3.87
N ILE A 118 15.41 -6.88 2.90
CA ILE A 118 14.07 -7.38 2.62
C ILE A 118 14.16 -8.25 1.37
N ILE A 119 13.83 -9.52 1.46
CA ILE A 119 13.86 -10.46 0.35
C ILE A 119 12.42 -10.73 -0.09
N LEU A 120 12.09 -10.24 -1.28
CA LEU A 120 10.78 -10.37 -1.90
C LEU A 120 10.75 -11.62 -2.78
N PHE A 121 9.87 -12.56 -2.45
CA PHE A 121 9.64 -13.78 -3.23
C PHE A 121 8.41 -13.58 -4.09
N ASP A 122 8.66 -13.29 -5.37
CA ASP A 122 7.69 -12.80 -6.33
C ASP A 122 7.45 -13.87 -7.43
N ASP A 123 6.32 -13.77 -8.13
CA ASP A 123 6.04 -14.49 -9.36
C ASP A 123 5.31 -13.59 -10.38
N ILE A 124 5.04 -14.11 -11.57
CA ILE A 124 4.42 -13.35 -12.67
C ILE A 124 2.99 -12.83 -12.38
N HIS A 125 2.36 -13.25 -11.28
CA HIS A 125 0.99 -12.92 -10.92
C HIS A 125 0.88 -12.01 -9.70
N THR A 126 1.97 -11.72 -8.99
CA THR A 126 1.91 -10.80 -7.87
C THR A 126 1.81 -9.34 -8.33
N ALA A 127 1.55 -8.45 -7.38
CA ALA A 127 1.41 -7.04 -7.64
C ALA A 127 2.73 -6.40 -8.11
N SER A 128 2.70 -5.75 -9.28
CA SER A 128 3.86 -5.01 -9.79
C SER A 128 4.36 -3.91 -8.84
N ALA A 129 3.51 -3.46 -7.92
CA ALA A 129 3.85 -2.50 -6.87
C ALA A 129 5.02 -2.94 -5.98
N TRP A 130 5.31 -4.25 -5.87
CA TRP A 130 6.48 -4.75 -5.15
C TRP A 130 7.78 -4.13 -5.67
N SER A 131 7.91 -3.93 -6.99
CA SER A 131 9.06 -3.28 -7.63
C SER A 131 9.36 -1.88 -7.12
N SER A 132 8.38 -1.23 -6.48
CA SER A 132 8.53 0.11 -5.93
C SER A 132 8.79 0.13 -4.42
N LEU A 133 8.82 -1.03 -3.73
CA LEU A 133 9.04 -1.09 -2.28
C LEU A 133 10.37 -0.40 -1.88
N GLU A 134 11.42 -0.59 -2.68
CA GLU A 134 12.75 0.04 -2.47
C GLU A 134 12.70 1.57 -2.40
N LYS A 135 11.68 2.21 -2.98
CA LYS A 135 11.52 3.67 -2.94
C LYS A 135 11.01 4.17 -1.59
N PHE A 136 10.51 3.27 -0.74
CA PHE A 136 9.78 3.59 0.48
C PHE A 136 10.49 3.12 1.76
N THR A 137 11.66 2.51 1.63
CA THR A 137 12.49 2.05 2.73
C THR A 137 13.96 2.29 2.42
N SER A 138 14.77 2.56 3.45
CA SER A 138 16.23 2.61 3.32
C SER A 138 16.88 1.21 3.39
N VAL A 139 16.11 0.19 3.79
CA VAL A 139 16.58 -1.19 3.85
C VAL A 139 16.78 -1.74 2.44
N SER A 140 17.88 -2.44 2.20
CA SER A 140 18.15 -3.07 0.91
C SER A 140 17.05 -4.07 0.55
N VAL A 141 16.51 -3.98 -0.67
CA VAL A 141 15.46 -4.88 -1.17
C VAL A 141 16.04 -5.81 -2.24
N GLU A 142 15.96 -7.12 -2.02
CA GLU A 142 16.30 -8.17 -2.99
C GLU A 142 15.00 -8.71 -3.62
N HIS A 143 14.91 -8.70 -4.95
CA HIS A 143 13.78 -9.25 -5.69
C HIS A 143 14.13 -10.61 -6.29
N ILE A 144 13.47 -11.66 -5.81
CA ILE A 144 13.60 -13.02 -6.37
C ILE A 144 12.32 -13.32 -7.14
N LEU A 145 12.36 -13.12 -8.46
CA LEU A 145 11.28 -13.53 -9.35
C LEU A 145 11.36 -15.04 -9.61
N ILE A 146 10.27 -15.74 -9.33
CA ILE A 146 10.17 -17.19 -9.41
C ILE A 146 9.34 -17.57 -10.62
N GLU A 147 9.97 -18.29 -11.55
CA GLU A 147 9.28 -18.81 -12.71
C GLU A 147 8.38 -20.00 -12.34
N ARG A 148 7.13 -19.96 -12.81
CA ARG A 148 6.21 -21.09 -12.67
C ARG A 148 6.52 -22.15 -13.73
N ILE A 149 6.91 -23.36 -13.30
CA ILE A 149 7.02 -24.53 -14.19
C ILE A 149 5.64 -24.98 -14.66
N LYS A 150 4.66 -25.00 -13.72
CA LYS A 150 3.27 -25.29 -14.01
C LYS A 150 2.45 -24.08 -13.60
N GLN A 151 1.72 -23.48 -14.55
CA GLN A 151 1.06 -22.19 -14.36
C GLN A 151 0.10 -22.13 -13.16
N ASN A 152 -0.52 -23.25 -12.79
CA ASN A 152 -1.44 -23.34 -11.65
C ASN A 152 -0.77 -23.73 -10.32
N LYS A 153 0.55 -23.79 -10.24
CA LYS A 153 1.28 -24.15 -9.04
C LYS A 153 2.37 -23.11 -8.77
N SER A 154 2.23 -22.39 -7.66
CA SER A 154 3.26 -21.51 -7.16
C SER A 154 4.45 -22.30 -6.63
N LEU A 155 5.64 -21.73 -6.77
CA LEU A 155 6.90 -22.21 -6.16
C LEU A 155 7.45 -21.19 -5.17
N VAL A 156 6.65 -20.18 -4.79
CA VAL A 156 7.02 -19.12 -3.86
C VAL A 156 7.39 -19.71 -2.50
N ASP A 157 6.50 -20.48 -1.87
CA ASP A 157 6.70 -21.00 -0.50
C ASP A 157 7.96 -21.85 -0.37
N ILE A 158 8.19 -22.74 -1.34
CA ILE A 158 9.35 -23.63 -1.32
C ILE A 158 10.65 -22.84 -1.53
N ARG A 159 10.64 -21.81 -2.39
CA ARG A 159 11.81 -20.97 -2.64
C ARG A 159 12.11 -20.07 -1.45
N LEU A 160 11.08 -19.48 -0.84
CA LEU A 160 11.21 -18.67 0.38
C LEU A 160 11.81 -19.51 1.50
N THR A 161 11.25 -20.69 1.75
CA THR A 161 11.75 -21.61 2.79
C THR A 161 13.20 -22.01 2.53
N ALA A 162 13.55 -22.38 1.29
CA ALA A 162 14.91 -22.78 0.94
C ALA A 162 15.91 -21.62 1.10
N ARG A 163 15.52 -20.41 0.68
CA ARG A 163 16.36 -19.20 0.80
C ARG A 163 16.50 -18.76 2.25
N ALA A 164 15.46 -18.83 3.08
CA ALA A 164 15.55 -18.55 4.51
C ALA A 164 16.53 -19.51 5.22
N CYS A 165 16.48 -20.80 4.90
CA CYS A 165 17.47 -21.76 5.39
C CYS A 165 18.89 -21.41 4.91
N GLN A 166 19.06 -20.99 3.65
CA GLN A 166 20.35 -20.54 3.13
C GLN A 166 20.88 -19.33 3.91
N GLU A 167 20.04 -18.32 4.14
CA GLU A 167 20.39 -17.14 4.94
C GLU A 167 20.83 -17.52 6.36
N TYR A 168 20.14 -18.48 6.97
CA TYR A 168 20.48 -18.98 8.30
C TYR A 168 21.84 -19.69 8.33
N TYR A 169 22.08 -20.65 7.43
CA TYR A 169 23.27 -21.48 7.47
C TYR A 169 24.52 -20.86 6.82
N GLU A 170 24.35 -20.06 5.78
CA GLU A 170 25.47 -19.49 5.00
C GLU A 170 25.76 -18.04 5.39
N ASN A 171 24.72 -17.25 5.68
CA ASN A 171 24.86 -15.81 5.90
C ASN A 171 24.77 -15.40 7.38
N ASN A 172 24.69 -16.38 8.30
CA ASN A 172 24.60 -16.19 9.75
C ASN A 172 23.46 -15.26 10.16
N VAL A 173 22.35 -15.29 9.42
CA VAL A 173 21.10 -14.66 9.83
C VAL A 173 20.52 -15.50 10.95
N ASP A 174 20.26 -14.88 12.11
CA ASP A 174 19.71 -15.58 13.26
C ASP A 174 18.24 -15.24 13.50
N SER A 175 17.72 -14.21 12.84
CA SER A 175 16.39 -13.65 13.11
C SER A 175 15.65 -13.32 11.83
N PHE A 176 14.39 -13.72 11.75
CA PHE A 176 13.55 -13.57 10.57
C PHE A 176 12.24 -12.86 10.90
N ILE A 177 11.94 -11.80 10.16
CA ILE A 177 10.57 -11.26 10.09
C ILE A 177 9.90 -11.89 8.87
N ILE A 178 8.91 -12.73 9.10
CA ILE A 178 8.12 -13.36 8.02
C ILE A 178 6.90 -12.48 7.75
N VAL A 179 6.76 -12.02 6.51
CA VAL A 179 5.58 -11.30 6.04
C VAL A 179 4.78 -12.25 5.16
N SER A 180 3.86 -12.97 5.78
CA SER A 180 2.88 -13.83 5.12
C SER A 180 1.82 -14.27 6.13
N SER A 181 0.58 -14.45 5.65
CA SER A 181 -0.49 -15.05 6.45
C SER A 181 -0.67 -16.55 6.21
N ASP A 182 0.16 -17.14 5.34
CA ASP A 182 0.09 -18.57 5.02
C ASP A 182 0.63 -19.42 6.19
N SER A 183 -0.15 -20.44 6.56
CA SER A 183 0.23 -21.39 7.60
C SER A 183 1.41 -22.28 7.21
N ASP A 184 1.72 -22.43 5.92
CA ASP A 184 2.80 -23.31 5.46
C ASP A 184 4.18 -22.87 6.00
N TYR A 185 4.36 -21.57 6.32
CA TYR A 185 5.59 -21.06 6.94
C TYR A 185 5.80 -21.55 8.38
N TRP A 186 4.81 -22.18 9.01
CA TRP A 186 5.04 -22.93 10.23
C TRP A 186 6.09 -24.05 10.05
N GLY A 187 6.14 -24.65 8.85
CA GLY A 187 7.17 -25.62 8.49
C GLY A 187 8.58 -25.03 8.58
N LEU A 188 8.79 -23.79 8.13
CA LEU A 188 10.06 -23.09 8.25
C LEU A 188 10.41 -22.80 9.71
N ILE A 189 9.47 -22.20 10.46
CA ILE A 189 9.62 -21.84 11.87
C ILE A 189 10.03 -23.07 12.70
N SER A 190 9.28 -24.17 12.56
CA SER A 190 9.53 -25.40 13.32
C SER A 190 10.82 -26.13 12.89
N SER A 191 11.33 -25.88 11.68
CA SER A 191 12.56 -26.49 11.17
C SER A 191 13.84 -25.77 11.60
N LEU A 192 13.73 -24.51 12.06
CA LEU A 192 14.87 -23.71 12.52
C LEU A 192 14.68 -23.29 13.99
N PRO A 193 14.67 -24.23 14.96
CA PRO A 193 14.32 -23.95 16.36
C PRO A 193 15.34 -23.05 17.10
N LYS A 194 16.48 -22.76 16.48
CA LYS A 194 17.52 -21.86 17.01
C LYS A 194 17.46 -20.46 16.41
N ALA A 195 16.69 -20.26 15.33
CA ALA A 195 16.43 -18.95 14.78
C ALA A 195 15.29 -18.28 15.56
N GLN A 196 15.31 -16.95 15.60
CA GLN A 196 14.24 -16.14 16.15
C GLN A 196 13.27 -15.74 15.04
N PHE A 197 11.98 -15.69 15.37
CA PHE A 197 10.94 -15.36 14.41
C PHE A 197 10.01 -14.29 14.95
N LEU A 198 9.61 -13.39 14.06
CA LEU A 198 8.49 -12.49 14.20
C LEU A 198 7.63 -12.63 12.94
N VAL A 199 6.31 -12.67 13.09
CA VAL A 199 5.41 -12.84 11.94
C VAL A 199 4.49 -11.64 11.78
N MET A 200 4.49 -11.04 10.59
CA MET A 200 3.56 -10.00 10.21
C MET A 200 2.48 -10.58 9.30
N ILE A 201 1.23 -10.50 9.74
CA ILE A 201 0.07 -11.12 9.08
C ILE A 201 -0.99 -10.07 8.70
N GLU A 202 -1.98 -10.47 7.90
CA GLU A 202 -3.17 -9.68 7.62
C GLU A 202 -4.39 -10.26 8.33
N HIS A 203 -5.28 -9.41 8.85
CA HIS A 203 -6.44 -9.80 9.67
C HIS A 203 -7.29 -10.90 9.00
N ASN A 204 -7.56 -10.72 7.71
CA ASN A 204 -8.52 -11.53 6.95
C ASN A 204 -7.89 -12.75 6.26
N LYS A 205 -6.57 -12.92 6.34
CA LYS A 205 -5.86 -13.98 5.62
C LYS A 205 -5.27 -15.06 6.54
N CYS A 206 -5.29 -14.85 7.86
CA CYS A 206 -4.70 -15.76 8.82
C CYS A 206 -5.77 -16.46 9.67
N GLY A 207 -5.82 -17.79 9.61
CA GLY A 207 -6.73 -18.63 10.38
C GLY A 207 -6.41 -18.68 11.88
N PRO A 208 -7.37 -19.09 12.73
CA PRO A 208 -7.19 -19.15 14.18
C PRO A 208 -6.08 -20.13 14.61
N ASP A 209 -5.88 -21.22 13.87
CA ASP A 209 -4.92 -22.27 14.22
C ASP A 209 -3.46 -21.79 14.14
N MET A 210 -3.11 -21.02 13.09
CA MET A 210 -1.78 -20.44 12.95
C MET A 210 -1.50 -19.42 14.07
N LYS A 211 -2.49 -18.57 14.40
CA LYS A 211 -2.38 -17.60 15.51
C LYS A 211 -2.15 -18.31 16.84
N ALA A 212 -2.89 -19.39 17.09
CA ALA A 212 -2.72 -20.21 18.29
C ALA A 212 -1.34 -20.88 18.33
N ALA A 213 -0.85 -21.39 17.20
CA ALA A 213 0.48 -21.98 17.11
C ALA A 213 1.59 -20.97 17.44
N LEU A 214 1.54 -19.77 16.85
CA LEU A 214 2.49 -18.69 17.12
C LEU A 214 2.48 -18.31 18.61
N ALA A 215 1.30 -18.06 19.17
CA ALA A 215 1.16 -17.71 20.58
C ALA A 215 1.68 -18.81 21.52
N ASN A 216 1.35 -20.08 21.26
CA ASN A 216 1.76 -21.21 22.09
C ASN A 216 3.28 -21.46 22.05
N SER A 217 3.94 -21.10 20.95
CA SER A 217 5.39 -21.19 20.80
C SER A 217 6.12 -19.92 21.24
N GLY A 218 5.41 -18.92 21.78
CA GLY A 218 6.00 -17.65 22.22
C GLY A 218 6.53 -16.79 21.07
N ILE A 219 6.04 -17.00 19.85
CA ILE A 219 6.44 -16.24 18.67
C ILE A 219 5.52 -15.03 18.57
N PHE A 220 6.12 -13.84 18.62
CA PHE A 220 5.37 -12.61 18.47
C PHE A 220 4.85 -12.46 17.04
N TYR A 221 3.60 -12.03 16.92
CA TYR A 221 3.01 -11.68 15.64
C TYR A 221 2.21 -10.37 15.75
N CYS A 222 2.12 -9.64 14.64
CA CYS A 222 1.33 -8.43 14.55
C CYS A 222 0.60 -8.34 13.20
N TYR A 223 -0.40 -7.45 13.14
CA TYR A 223 -1.17 -7.22 11.93
C TYR A 223 -0.61 -6.03 11.16
N LEU A 224 -0.31 -6.23 9.87
CA LEU A 224 0.04 -5.12 8.97
C LEU A 224 -1.10 -4.09 8.88
N ASP A 225 -2.33 -4.56 9.01
CA ASP A 225 -3.55 -3.74 9.03
C ASP A 225 -3.66 -2.81 10.23
N ASP A 226 -2.87 -3.00 11.30
CA ASP A 226 -2.94 -2.13 12.47
C ASP A 226 -2.11 -0.85 12.28
N PHE A 227 -1.19 -0.83 11.30
CA PHE A 227 -0.33 0.31 11.03
C PHE A 227 -1.06 1.37 10.21
N TYR A 228 -0.85 2.65 10.58
CA TYR A 228 -1.55 3.74 9.93
C TYR A 228 -1.13 3.89 8.47
N SER A 229 -2.12 3.82 7.58
CA SER A 229 -1.96 3.87 6.13
C SER A 229 -2.77 4.98 5.47
N GLY A 230 -3.29 5.95 6.23
CA GLY A 230 -4.09 7.06 5.67
C GLY A 230 -3.32 7.94 4.67
N ASP A 231 -2.00 7.93 4.70
CA ASP A 231 -1.11 8.60 3.73
C ASP A 231 -0.52 7.64 2.69
N SER A 232 -1.02 6.41 2.58
CA SER A 232 -0.61 5.45 1.55
C SER A 232 -1.26 5.70 0.18
N GLU A 233 -2.20 6.65 0.08
CA GLU A 233 -2.84 7.00 -1.19
C GLU A 233 -1.84 7.55 -2.22
N GLU A 234 -0.79 8.25 -1.77
CA GLU A 234 0.31 8.66 -2.64
C GLU A 234 1.04 7.44 -3.23
N LEU A 235 1.23 6.37 -2.43
CA LEU A 235 1.88 5.14 -2.88
C LEU A 235 1.05 4.44 -3.96
N LYS A 236 -0.26 4.31 -3.73
CA LYS A 236 -1.19 3.70 -4.69
C LYS A 236 -1.27 4.51 -5.97
N THR A 237 -1.35 5.84 -5.85
CA THR A 237 -1.38 6.76 -6.99
C THR A 237 -0.11 6.64 -7.82
N ASN A 238 1.05 6.63 -7.17
CA ASN A 238 2.34 6.51 -7.86
C ASN A 238 2.50 5.15 -8.56
N ALA A 239 2.10 4.05 -7.92
CA ALA A 239 2.12 2.73 -8.54
C ALA A 239 1.20 2.66 -9.77
N LEU A 240 -0.01 3.20 -9.68
CA LEU A 240 -0.95 3.27 -10.80
C LEU A 240 -0.39 4.12 -11.95
N LEU A 241 0.17 5.30 -11.64
CA LEU A 241 0.77 6.17 -12.64
C LEU A 241 1.98 5.52 -13.33
N GLN A 242 2.76 4.71 -12.61
CA GLN A 242 3.86 3.95 -13.19
C GLN A 242 3.34 2.90 -14.19
N GLU A 243 2.35 2.08 -13.81
CA GLU A 243 1.73 1.11 -14.72
C GLU A 243 1.14 1.77 -15.97
N MET A 244 0.49 2.92 -15.80
CA MET A 244 -0.02 3.70 -16.93
C MET A 244 1.11 4.20 -17.85
N ARG A 245 2.25 4.64 -17.29
CA ARG A 245 3.44 5.05 -18.07
C ARG A 245 3.99 3.87 -18.86
N ASP A 246 4.18 2.73 -18.21
CA ASP A 246 4.72 1.52 -18.85
C ASP A 246 3.78 1.02 -19.97
N TYR A 247 2.45 1.11 -19.76
CA TYR A 247 1.46 0.86 -20.80
C TYR A 247 1.59 1.84 -21.97
N MET A 248 1.68 3.15 -21.69
CA MET A 248 1.81 4.17 -22.74
C MET A 248 3.09 4.01 -23.56
N GLU A 249 4.23 3.70 -22.93
CA GLU A 249 5.50 3.45 -23.62
C GLU A 249 5.42 2.26 -24.58
N LYS A 250 4.67 1.21 -24.21
CA LYS A 250 4.43 0.04 -25.07
C LYS A 250 3.41 0.33 -26.18
N ALA A 251 2.36 1.09 -25.87
CA ALA A 251 1.25 1.34 -26.78
C ALA A 251 1.53 2.45 -27.81
N VAL A 252 2.36 3.44 -27.46
CA VAL A 252 2.59 4.64 -28.28
C VAL A 252 4.06 4.69 -28.73
N GLN A 253 4.34 4.07 -29.88
CA GLN A 253 5.62 4.18 -30.56
C GLN A 253 5.44 4.94 -31.88
N LEU A 254 5.49 6.27 -31.81
CA LEU A 254 5.39 7.13 -32.98
C LEU A 254 6.67 7.95 -33.15
N ASN A 255 7.39 7.71 -34.24
CA ASN A 255 8.45 8.60 -34.68
C ASN A 255 7.87 9.66 -35.64
N ALA A 256 7.77 10.90 -35.17
CA ALA A 256 7.19 11.98 -35.93
C ALA A 256 8.03 12.40 -37.16
N ILE A 257 9.33 12.07 -37.18
CA ILE A 257 10.21 12.30 -38.34
C ILE A 257 9.92 11.23 -39.41
N ASP A 258 9.84 9.97 -39.01
CA ASP A 258 9.49 8.87 -39.93
C ASP A 258 8.10 9.09 -40.53
N MET A 259 7.14 9.52 -39.70
CA MET A 259 5.80 9.90 -40.15
C MET A 259 5.85 11.01 -41.23
N LEU A 260 6.66 12.06 -41.02
CA LEU A 260 6.82 13.13 -42.02
C LEU A 260 7.47 12.60 -43.30
N ASN A 261 8.50 11.77 -43.20
CA ASN A 261 9.18 11.18 -44.35
C ASN A 261 8.24 10.29 -45.17
N ASP A 262 7.44 9.45 -44.51
CA ASP A 262 6.45 8.59 -45.15
C ASP A 262 5.33 9.38 -45.82
N ALA A 263 4.89 10.49 -45.20
CA ALA A 263 3.92 11.41 -45.78
C ALA A 263 4.46 12.10 -47.05
N LEU A 264 5.70 12.61 -47.01
CA LEU A 264 6.36 13.22 -48.17
C LEU A 264 6.52 12.21 -49.32
N ARG A 265 6.91 10.96 -49.00
CA ARG A 265 7.05 9.90 -49.98
C ARG A 265 5.72 9.51 -50.63
N SER A 266 4.68 9.33 -49.81
CA SER A 266 3.32 8.98 -50.26
C SER A 266 2.69 10.06 -51.12
N THR A 267 2.94 11.33 -50.80
CA THR A 267 2.42 12.50 -51.54
C THR A 267 3.32 12.95 -52.69
N ARG A 268 4.54 12.42 -52.79
CA ARG A 268 5.60 12.81 -53.75
C ARG A 268 5.99 14.28 -53.66
N ILE A 269 5.90 14.85 -52.47
CA ILE A 269 6.32 16.23 -52.21
C ILE A 269 7.82 16.22 -51.88
N GLU A 270 8.60 17.03 -52.60
CA GLU A 270 9.99 17.31 -52.27
C GLU A 270 10.08 18.57 -51.42
N MET A 271 10.88 18.51 -50.36
CA MET A 271 11.19 19.64 -49.49
C MET A 271 12.68 19.67 -49.20
N THR A 272 13.27 20.85 -49.27
CA THR A 272 14.61 21.13 -48.77
C THR A 272 14.69 20.93 -47.25
N SER A 273 15.90 20.80 -46.70
CA SER A 273 16.08 20.66 -45.26
C SER A 273 15.49 21.83 -44.46
N ALA A 274 15.56 23.05 -45.00
CA ALA A 274 15.00 24.24 -44.37
C ALA A 274 13.45 24.19 -44.34
N GLU A 275 12.82 23.79 -45.45
CA GLU A 275 11.36 23.65 -45.53
C GLU A 275 10.84 22.54 -44.63
N ARG A 276 11.56 21.40 -44.54
CA ARG A 276 11.23 20.31 -43.62
C ARG A 276 11.26 20.77 -42.17
N GLN A 277 12.29 21.52 -41.79
CA GLN A 277 12.40 22.05 -40.43
C GLN A 277 11.26 23.02 -40.10
N GLN A 278 10.96 23.95 -41.00
CA GLN A 278 9.84 24.88 -40.83
C GLN A 278 8.49 24.16 -40.74
N PHE A 279 8.26 23.14 -41.57
CA PHE A 279 7.05 22.33 -41.53
C PHE A 279 6.93 21.58 -40.20
N TYR A 280 8.02 20.96 -39.76
CA TYR A 280 8.09 20.23 -38.49
C TYR A 280 7.77 21.15 -37.31
N ASP A 281 8.39 22.33 -37.25
CA ASP A 281 8.18 23.29 -36.16
C ASP A 281 6.76 23.86 -36.16
N LYS A 282 6.16 24.06 -37.34
CA LYS A 282 4.82 24.65 -37.46
C LYS A 282 3.69 23.65 -37.17
N TYR A 283 3.80 22.41 -37.66
CA TYR A 283 2.69 21.45 -37.66
C TYR A 283 2.95 20.20 -36.81
N ILE A 284 4.19 19.70 -36.78
CA ILE A 284 4.49 18.44 -36.10
C ILE A 284 4.72 18.67 -34.60
N LYS A 285 5.45 19.74 -34.22
CA LYS A 285 5.61 20.13 -32.80
C LYS A 285 4.31 20.61 -32.14
N THR A 286 3.28 20.91 -32.93
CA THR A 286 1.97 21.38 -32.45
C THR A 286 0.93 20.27 -32.38
N LEU A 287 1.33 19.01 -32.62
CA LEU A 287 0.48 17.84 -32.40
C LEU A 287 -0.09 17.86 -30.99
N GLN A 288 -1.40 17.60 -30.89
CA GLN A 288 -2.11 17.51 -29.62
C GLN A 288 -2.72 16.12 -29.48
N LEU A 289 -2.73 15.65 -28.24
CA LEU A 289 -3.43 14.44 -27.85
C LEU A 289 -4.86 14.83 -27.48
N SER A 290 -5.85 14.16 -28.08
CA SER A 290 -7.24 14.23 -27.68
C SER A 290 -7.71 12.87 -27.16
N ILE A 291 -8.55 12.90 -26.14
CA ILE A 291 -9.19 11.73 -25.55
C ILE A 291 -10.69 11.99 -25.64
N ASN A 292 -11.43 11.06 -26.24
CA ASN A 292 -12.90 11.15 -26.30
C ASN A 292 -13.54 10.50 -25.07
N ASP A 293 -14.87 10.58 -24.97
CA ASP A 293 -15.63 10.04 -23.83
C ASP A 293 -15.49 8.51 -23.67
N ASP A 294 -15.17 7.80 -24.75
CA ASP A 294 -14.90 6.35 -24.75
C ASP A 294 -13.44 6.00 -24.38
N GLY A 295 -12.60 7.00 -24.06
CA GLY A 295 -11.19 6.81 -23.72
C GLY A 295 -10.27 6.56 -24.92
N LYS A 296 -10.76 6.68 -26.16
CA LYS A 296 -9.94 6.56 -27.37
C LYS A 296 -9.02 7.76 -27.53
N VAL A 297 -7.73 7.49 -27.57
CA VAL A 297 -6.67 8.48 -27.81
C VAL A 297 -6.51 8.72 -29.31
N SER A 298 -6.47 9.99 -29.72
CA SER A 298 -6.15 10.40 -31.09
C SER A 298 -5.11 11.51 -31.11
N LEU A 299 -4.24 11.51 -32.11
CA LEU A 299 -3.30 12.60 -32.36
C LEU A 299 -3.88 13.52 -33.44
N VAL A 300 -3.94 14.82 -33.14
CA VAL A 300 -4.51 15.82 -34.04
C VAL A 300 -3.52 16.97 -34.29
N ILE A 301 -3.42 17.42 -35.54
CA ILE A 301 -2.68 18.64 -35.91
C ILE A 301 -3.64 19.80 -35.81
N LYS A 302 -3.37 20.77 -34.91
CA LYS A 302 -4.10 22.04 -34.92
C LYS A 302 -3.63 22.88 -36.10
N VAL A 303 -4.39 22.87 -37.18
CA VAL A 303 -4.25 23.88 -38.23
C VAL A 303 -4.84 25.17 -37.68
N LYS A 304 -3.99 26.17 -37.44
CA LYS A 304 -4.45 27.55 -37.20
C LYS A 304 -4.99 28.15 -38.48
#